data_AF-A0A536UBR9-F1
#
_entry.id   AF-A0A536UBR9-F1
#
_cell.length_a   1.000
_cell.length_b   1.000
_cell.length_c   1.000
_cell.angle_alpha   90.00
_cell.angle_beta   90.00
_cell.angle_gamma   90.00
#
_symmetry.space_group_name_H-M   'P 1'
#
loop_
_entity.id
_entity.type
_entity.pdbx_description
1 polymer ?
#
loop_
_entity_poly.entity_id
_entity_poly.type
_entity_poly.pdbx_seq_one_letter_code
_entity_poly.pdbx_strand_id
1 'polypeptide(L)'
;MLRSFSAAVLPEPTRRSSSARGSSVADAADAESAAGEAPGAAVAPDASRCGIDSVEISRIERLLSEAPAEALSKIFSAQELADSGSGPGRAASLAARFAAKEACVKLFPRELALGQIDPAEFSVARDAYGAPQIVCGAKAQALLDRHRIRTIVVSLTHDRSSASAVVLAIPAHAEVPLAGKVLYHVLPLRRTVIMDNLRRVFGAAVPAIEIERLAQAHYGHLWRLFGEFLRFRWMSAARRAAWVQVQGVETLVC
;
A
#
# COMPACT_ATOMS: atom_id res chain seq x y z
N MET A 1 12.20 -23.52 -13.30
CA MET A 1 11.51 -24.82 -13.50
C MET A 1 10.23 -24.81 -12.66
N LEU A 2 9.14 -24.27 -13.21
CA LEU A 2 7.82 -24.24 -12.56
C LEU A 2 7.08 -25.52 -12.97
N ARG A 3 6.70 -26.35 -11.99
CA ARG A 3 5.82 -27.50 -12.22
C ARG A 3 4.38 -27.11 -11.89
N SER A 4 3.57 -27.27 -12.92
CA SER A 4 2.11 -27.17 -12.99
C SER A 4 1.41 -28.06 -11.96
N PHE A 5 0.43 -27.52 -11.24
CA PHE A 5 -0.58 -28.31 -10.54
C PHE A 5 -1.77 -28.51 -11.50
N SER A 6 -1.96 -29.76 -11.90
CA SER A 6 -3.02 -30.24 -12.79
C SER A 6 -4.34 -30.37 -12.02
N ALA A 7 -5.38 -29.68 -12.46
CA ALA A 7 -6.75 -29.88 -12.02
C ALA A 7 -7.42 -30.96 -12.89
N ALA A 8 -8.00 -31.97 -12.24
CA ALA A 8 -8.72 -33.05 -12.89
C ALA A 8 -10.16 -32.63 -13.25
N VAL A 9 -10.43 -32.79 -14.55
CA VAL A 9 -11.68 -32.91 -15.33
C VAL A 9 -12.98 -33.22 -14.58
N LEU A 10 -14.03 -32.45 -14.90
CA LEU A 10 -15.44 -32.89 -14.88
C LEU A 10 -16.03 -32.72 -16.31
N PRO A 11 -16.87 -33.65 -16.81
CA PRO A 11 -17.36 -33.63 -18.19
C PRO A 11 -18.55 -32.66 -18.39
N GLU A 12 -18.52 -31.90 -19.48
CA GLU A 12 -19.64 -31.03 -19.92
C GLU A 12 -20.78 -31.82 -20.58
N PRO A 13 -22.05 -31.39 -20.41
CA PRO A 13 -23.18 -31.97 -21.11
C PRO A 13 -23.31 -31.42 -22.55
N THR A 14 -23.45 -32.34 -23.50
CA THR A 14 -23.66 -32.11 -24.92
C THR A 14 -24.98 -31.36 -25.20
N ARG A 15 -24.91 -30.25 -25.95
CA ARG A 15 -26.09 -29.63 -26.59
C ARG A 15 -25.98 -29.69 -28.11
N ARG A 16 -27.08 -30.16 -28.71
CA ARG A 16 -27.29 -30.41 -30.13
C ARG A 16 -27.31 -29.14 -30.98
N SER A 17 -26.94 -29.36 -32.24
CA SER A 17 -26.98 -28.48 -33.41
C SER A 17 -28.35 -27.88 -33.76
N SER A 18 -28.35 -26.65 -34.29
CA SER A 18 -29.27 -26.24 -35.35
C SER A 18 -28.65 -25.15 -36.23
N SER A 19 -28.65 -25.37 -37.54
CA SER A 19 -28.16 -24.50 -38.60
C SER A 19 -29.20 -23.48 -39.04
N ALA A 20 -28.77 -22.31 -39.55
CA ALA A 20 -29.33 -21.65 -40.74
C ALA A 20 -28.51 -20.40 -41.16
N ARG A 21 -28.00 -20.43 -42.41
CA ARG A 21 -27.98 -19.40 -43.49
C ARG A 21 -27.84 -17.92 -43.07
N GLY A 22 -26.99 -17.05 -43.63
CA GLY A 22 -26.24 -17.04 -44.90
C GLY A 22 -26.37 -15.65 -45.56
N SER A 23 -25.26 -15.13 -46.13
CA SER A 23 -25.05 -14.01 -47.10
C SER A 23 -24.16 -12.87 -46.55
N SER A 24 -22.91 -12.70 -47.04
CA SER A 24 -22.43 -11.97 -48.25
C SER A 24 -22.29 -10.45 -47.98
N VAL A 25 -21.26 -9.66 -48.30
CA VAL A 25 -19.99 -9.74 -49.08
C VAL A 25 -19.19 -8.46 -48.70
N ALA A 26 -17.87 -8.60 -48.57
CA ALA A 26 -16.74 -7.66 -48.81
C ALA A 26 -16.63 -6.24 -48.19
N ASP A 27 -15.36 -5.93 -47.94
CA ASP A 27 -14.66 -4.63 -47.94
C ASP A 27 -14.80 -3.69 -46.73
N ALA A 28 -13.87 -3.88 -45.78
CA ALA A 28 -13.13 -2.79 -45.15
C ALA A 28 -11.87 -3.37 -44.45
N ALA A 29 -10.77 -3.46 -45.20
CA ALA A 29 -9.45 -3.43 -44.60
C ALA A 29 -9.16 -1.99 -44.12
N ASP A 30 -8.27 -1.88 -43.13
CA ASP A 30 -7.72 -0.66 -42.52
C ASP A 30 -8.52 -0.07 -41.35
N ALA A 31 -8.38 -0.69 -40.18
CA ALA A 31 -8.55 -0.04 -38.89
C ALA A 31 -7.40 -0.46 -37.96
N GLU A 32 -6.27 0.18 -38.16
CA GLU A 32 -5.14 0.18 -37.22
C GLU A 32 -5.59 0.63 -35.82
N SER A 33 -5.27 -0.20 -34.84
CA SER A 33 -4.88 0.13 -33.47
C SER A 33 -5.17 1.56 -32.98
N ALA A 34 -6.33 1.73 -32.35
CA ALA A 34 -6.53 2.75 -31.31
C ALA A 34 -7.17 2.10 -30.08
N ALA A 35 -6.42 1.21 -29.43
CA ALA A 35 -6.68 0.87 -28.04
C ALA A 35 -6.36 2.10 -27.20
N GLY A 36 -7.31 3.04 -27.15
CA GLY A 36 -7.29 4.16 -26.25
C GLY A 36 -7.23 3.63 -24.83
N GLU A 37 -6.09 3.86 -24.17
CA GLU A 37 -5.91 3.66 -22.75
C GLU A 37 -7.05 4.39 -22.03
N ALA A 38 -7.99 3.62 -21.46
CA ALA A 38 -9.11 4.18 -20.73
C ALA A 38 -8.53 5.14 -19.66
N PRO A 39 -8.96 6.41 -19.61
CA PRO A 39 -8.44 7.35 -18.63
C PRO A 39 -8.71 6.76 -17.25
N GLY A 40 -7.62 6.45 -16.54
CA GLY A 40 -7.66 5.85 -15.21
C GLY A 40 -8.68 6.62 -14.37
N ALA A 41 -9.72 5.92 -13.93
CA ALA A 41 -10.84 6.50 -13.20
C ALA A 41 -10.25 7.40 -12.10
N ALA A 42 -10.51 8.71 -12.21
CA ALA A 42 -10.00 9.70 -11.28
C ALA A 42 -10.41 9.27 -9.88
N VAL A 43 -9.41 8.89 -9.07
CA VAL A 43 -9.61 8.47 -7.68
C VAL A 43 -10.35 9.61 -6.99
N ALA A 44 -11.55 9.34 -6.48
CA ALA A 44 -12.33 10.35 -5.78
C ALA A 44 -11.49 10.93 -4.62
N PRO A 45 -11.58 12.24 -4.36
CA PRO A 45 -10.59 12.99 -3.57
C PRO A 45 -10.35 12.47 -2.14
N ASP A 46 -11.28 11.68 -1.59
CA ASP A 46 -11.20 11.06 -0.27
C ASP A 46 -11.48 9.54 -0.28
N ALA A 47 -11.35 8.86 -1.42
CA ALA A 47 -11.61 7.42 -1.49
C ALA A 47 -10.56 6.63 -0.70
N SER A 48 -10.88 6.32 0.55
CA SER A 48 -10.14 5.37 1.38
C SER A 48 -10.23 3.99 0.73
N ARG A 49 -9.06 3.35 0.51
CA ARG A 49 -9.00 1.97 0.02
C ARG A 49 -9.44 1.03 1.13
N CYS A 50 -10.24 0.03 0.80
CA CYS A 50 -10.61 -1.02 1.72
C CYS A 50 -10.12 -2.39 1.22
N GLY A 51 -9.82 -3.26 2.17
CA GLY A 51 -9.48 -4.66 1.92
C GLY A 51 -10.28 -5.54 2.86
N ILE A 52 -10.74 -6.68 2.38
CA ILE A 52 -11.40 -7.70 3.19
C ILE A 52 -10.91 -9.08 2.77
N ASP A 53 -10.72 -9.95 3.73
CA ASP A 53 -10.43 -11.37 3.48
C ASP A 53 -11.05 -12.26 4.56
N SER A 54 -11.29 -13.52 4.21
CA SER A 54 -11.87 -14.54 5.07
C SER A 54 -11.17 -15.87 4.83
N VAL A 55 -10.79 -16.53 5.92
CA VAL A 55 -9.96 -17.74 5.94
C VAL A 55 -10.67 -18.81 6.76
N GLU A 56 -10.75 -20.02 6.23
CA GLU A 56 -11.22 -21.17 7.00
C GLU A 56 -10.20 -21.56 8.07
N ILE A 57 -10.65 -21.72 9.32
CA ILE A 57 -9.79 -22.08 10.44
C ILE A 57 -9.16 -23.46 10.23
N SER A 58 -9.92 -24.41 9.68
CA SER A 58 -9.47 -25.76 9.34
C SER A 58 -8.27 -25.77 8.38
N ARG A 59 -8.17 -24.80 7.47
CA ARG A 59 -7.01 -24.66 6.57
C ARG A 59 -5.75 -24.29 7.34
N ILE A 60 -5.87 -23.46 8.37
CA ILE A 60 -4.76 -23.07 9.23
C ILE A 60 -4.41 -24.20 10.20
N GLU A 61 -5.39 -24.93 10.72
CA GLU A 61 -5.13 -26.15 11.52
C GLU A 61 -4.29 -27.15 10.73
N ARG A 62 -4.68 -27.42 9.48
CA ARG A 62 -3.94 -28.31 8.59
C ARG A 62 -2.53 -27.76 8.29
N LEU A 63 -2.41 -26.46 8.03
CA LEU A 63 -1.12 -25.81 7.83
C LEU A 63 -0.20 -25.99 9.05
N LEU A 64 -0.73 -25.83 10.26
CA LEU A 64 0.03 -26.01 11.50
C LEU A 64 0.44 -27.46 11.76
N SER A 65 -0.35 -28.44 11.32
CA SER A 65 -0.01 -29.87 11.48
C SER A 65 0.95 -30.40 10.43
N GLU A 66 0.89 -29.88 9.20
CA GLU A 66 1.62 -30.43 8.06
C GLU A 66 2.88 -29.62 7.68
N ALA A 67 2.90 -28.31 7.93
CA ALA A 67 3.99 -27.45 7.47
C ALA A 67 5.18 -27.47 8.44
N PRO A 68 6.43 -27.54 7.93
CA PRO A 68 7.61 -27.40 8.75
C PRO A 68 7.74 -25.96 9.29
N ALA A 69 8.48 -25.79 10.38
CA ALA A 69 8.62 -24.50 11.07
C ALA A 69 9.14 -23.38 10.15
N GLU A 70 10.05 -23.72 9.22
CA GLU A 70 10.63 -22.79 8.25
C GLU A 70 9.62 -22.31 7.20
N ALA A 71 8.56 -23.07 6.94
CA ALA A 71 7.46 -22.63 6.09
C ALA A 71 6.54 -21.68 6.83
N LEU A 72 6.25 -21.97 8.11
CA LEU A 72 5.45 -21.09 8.96
C LEU A 72 6.11 -19.73 9.16
N SER A 73 7.44 -19.67 9.32
CA SER A 73 8.18 -18.42 9.49
C SER A 73 8.19 -17.52 8.24
N LYS A 74 7.81 -18.04 7.07
CA LYS A 74 7.61 -17.24 5.85
C LYS A 74 6.23 -16.59 5.82
N ILE A 75 5.27 -17.16 6.55
CA ILE A 75 3.87 -16.72 6.58
C ILE A 75 3.61 -15.84 7.80
N PHE A 76 4.16 -16.19 8.96
CA PHE A 76 3.95 -15.49 10.23
C PHE A 76 5.28 -15.04 10.81
N SER A 77 5.28 -13.84 11.36
CA SER A 77 6.42 -13.35 12.15
C SER A 77 6.55 -14.16 13.45
N ALA A 78 7.76 -14.14 14.03
CA ALA A 78 8.01 -14.78 15.32
C ALA A 78 7.07 -14.26 16.41
N GLN A 79 6.76 -12.95 16.40
CA GLN A 79 5.83 -12.35 17.34
C GLN A 79 4.40 -12.88 17.17
N GLU A 80 3.90 -13.00 15.93
CA GLU A 80 2.55 -13.52 15.67
C GLU A 80 2.40 -14.99 16.13
N LEU A 81 3.44 -15.79 15.93
CA LEU A 81 3.49 -17.17 16.40
C LEU A 81 3.51 -17.27 17.92
N ALA A 82 4.24 -16.36 18.59
CA ALA A 82 4.30 -16.30 20.05
C ALA A 82 2.96 -15.82 20.64
N ASP A 83 2.42 -14.71 20.14
CA ASP A 83 1.16 -14.11 20.59
C ASP A 83 -0.05 -15.05 20.46
N SER A 84 0.03 -16.00 19.53
CA SER A 84 -1.06 -16.96 19.30
C SER A 84 -1.07 -18.11 20.31
N GLY A 85 -0.02 -18.27 21.13
CA GLY A 85 0.10 -19.30 22.16
C GLY A 85 -0.02 -20.73 21.63
N SER A 86 -0.05 -21.74 22.50
CA SER A 86 -0.17 -23.16 22.11
C SER A 86 -1.56 -23.78 22.39
N GLY A 87 -2.52 -22.96 22.83
CA GLY A 87 -3.84 -23.42 23.24
C GLY A 87 -4.85 -23.63 22.10
N PRO A 88 -6.10 -24.01 22.44
CA PRO A 88 -7.16 -24.32 21.46
C PRO A 88 -7.51 -23.17 20.51
N GLY A 89 -7.31 -21.92 20.94
CA GLY A 89 -7.55 -20.73 20.11
C GLY A 89 -6.44 -20.38 19.11
N ARG A 90 -5.32 -21.14 19.09
CA ARG A 90 -4.14 -20.81 18.27
C ARG A 90 -4.49 -20.73 16.78
N ALA A 91 -5.20 -21.72 16.25
CA ALA A 91 -5.53 -21.77 14.83
C ALA A 91 -6.46 -20.62 14.40
N ALA A 92 -7.51 -20.34 15.18
CA ALA A 92 -8.41 -19.21 14.92
C ALA A 92 -7.68 -17.86 14.98
N SER A 93 -6.80 -17.70 15.97
CA SER A 93 -5.95 -16.52 16.14
C SER A 93 -5.00 -16.28 14.96
N LEU A 94 -4.40 -17.35 14.42
CA LEU A 94 -3.53 -17.28 13.24
C LEU A 94 -4.33 -17.11 11.93
N ALA A 95 -5.52 -17.70 11.83
CA ALA A 95 -6.42 -17.49 10.69
C ALA A 95 -6.85 -16.03 10.57
N ALA A 96 -7.21 -15.38 11.69
CA ALA A 96 -7.54 -13.96 11.70
C ALA A 96 -6.37 -13.09 11.24
N ARG A 97 -5.14 -13.43 11.64
CA ARG A 97 -3.93 -12.70 11.20
C ARG A 97 -3.62 -12.96 9.72
N PHE A 98 -3.78 -14.19 9.26
CA PHE A 98 -3.63 -14.52 7.84
C PHE A 98 -4.61 -13.71 6.99
N ALA A 99 -5.89 -13.69 7.38
CA ALA A 99 -6.92 -12.87 6.74
C ALA A 99 -6.53 -11.38 6.74
N ALA A 100 -5.98 -10.86 7.85
CA ALA A 100 -5.54 -9.47 7.92
C ALA A 100 -4.42 -9.16 6.90
N LYS A 101 -3.47 -10.06 6.75
CA LYS A 101 -2.34 -9.92 5.81
C LYS A 101 -2.81 -9.95 4.36
N GLU A 102 -3.72 -10.89 4.04
CA GLU A 102 -4.38 -10.96 2.73
C GLU A 102 -5.23 -9.71 2.44
N ALA A 103 -5.96 -9.22 3.44
CA ALA A 103 -6.72 -7.97 3.31
C ALA A 103 -5.80 -6.76 3.05
N CYS A 104 -4.60 -6.72 3.66
CA CYS A 104 -3.62 -5.66 3.43
C CYS A 104 -3.08 -5.64 2.00
N VAL A 105 -2.70 -6.79 1.43
CA VAL A 105 -2.19 -6.83 0.04
C VAL A 105 -3.25 -6.43 -0.99
N LYS A 106 -4.55 -6.65 -0.69
CA LYS A 106 -5.66 -6.21 -1.53
C LYS A 106 -5.79 -4.68 -1.63
N LEU A 107 -5.14 -3.92 -0.76
CA LEU A 107 -5.02 -2.46 -0.89
C LEU A 107 -4.15 -2.06 -2.11
N PHE A 108 -3.32 -2.99 -2.61
CA PHE A 108 -2.31 -2.78 -3.65
C PHE A 108 -2.44 -3.83 -4.78
N PRO A 109 -3.58 -3.90 -5.49
CA PRO A 109 -3.86 -4.99 -6.43
C PRO A 109 -2.87 -5.06 -7.60
N ARG A 110 -2.34 -3.92 -8.05
CA ARG A 110 -1.36 -3.86 -9.14
C ARG A 110 -0.01 -4.38 -8.68
N GLU A 111 0.46 -3.91 -7.53
CA GLU A 111 1.75 -4.30 -6.97
C GLU A 111 1.78 -5.77 -6.56
N LEU A 112 0.65 -6.29 -6.06
CA LEU A 112 0.47 -7.71 -5.80
C LEU A 112 0.57 -8.53 -7.09
N ALA A 113 -0.12 -8.12 -8.16
CA ALA A 113 -0.05 -8.81 -9.45
C ALA A 113 1.36 -8.80 -10.08
N LEU A 114 2.18 -7.81 -9.74
CA LEU A 114 3.57 -7.68 -10.18
C LEU A 114 4.59 -8.37 -9.23
N GLY A 115 4.13 -9.00 -8.14
CA GLY A 115 5.01 -9.64 -7.15
C GLY A 115 5.90 -8.65 -6.38
N GLN A 116 5.46 -7.39 -6.27
CA GLN A 116 6.21 -6.33 -5.57
C GLN A 116 5.88 -6.29 -4.07
N ILE A 117 4.76 -6.89 -3.66
CA ILE A 117 4.32 -6.99 -2.28
C ILE A 117 3.78 -8.38 -2.00
N ASP A 118 4.10 -8.90 -0.82
CA ASP A 118 3.69 -10.22 -0.35
C ASP A 118 2.95 -10.07 0.98
N PRO A 119 2.02 -10.98 1.33
CA PRO A 119 1.34 -10.93 2.63
C PRO A 119 2.31 -10.90 3.81
N ALA A 120 3.48 -11.55 3.69
CA ALA A 120 4.52 -11.58 4.72
C ALA A 120 5.09 -10.18 5.10
N GLU A 121 4.96 -9.18 4.23
CA GLU A 121 5.34 -7.79 4.50
C GLU A 121 4.38 -7.09 5.46
N PHE A 122 3.28 -7.73 5.85
CA PHE A 122 2.38 -7.26 6.88
C PHE A 122 2.42 -8.23 8.07
N SER A 123 2.38 -7.70 9.28
CA SER A 123 2.19 -8.48 10.50
C SER A 123 1.18 -7.80 11.40
N VAL A 124 0.53 -8.58 12.26
CA VAL A 124 -0.48 -8.07 13.19
C VAL A 124 0.08 -8.10 14.61
N ALA A 125 0.31 -6.91 15.16
CA ALA A 125 0.62 -6.72 16.57
C ALA A 125 -0.65 -6.38 17.36
N ARG A 126 -0.58 -6.42 18.69
CA ARG A 126 -1.62 -5.89 19.57
C ARG A 126 -1.03 -4.81 20.46
N ASP A 127 -1.81 -3.79 20.76
CA ASP A 127 -1.42 -2.81 21.78
C ASP A 127 -1.64 -3.35 23.21
N ALA A 128 -1.32 -2.51 24.20
CA ALA A 128 -1.48 -2.84 25.62
C ALA A 128 -2.93 -3.16 26.03
N TYR A 129 -3.92 -2.71 25.25
CA TYR A 129 -5.34 -2.95 25.48
C TYR A 129 -5.89 -4.08 24.59
N GLY A 130 -5.04 -4.73 23.80
CA GLY A 130 -5.39 -5.85 22.93
C GLY A 130 -5.93 -5.45 21.56
N ALA A 131 -5.95 -4.16 21.21
CA ALA A 131 -6.43 -3.71 19.91
C ALA A 131 -5.40 -4.08 18.81
N PRO A 132 -5.84 -4.71 17.70
CA PRO A 132 -4.94 -5.14 16.64
C PRO A 132 -4.40 -3.95 15.83
N GLN A 133 -3.12 -4.01 15.49
CA GLN A 133 -2.43 -3.02 14.66
C GLN A 133 -1.64 -3.70 13.55
N ILE A 134 -1.63 -3.07 12.37
CA ILE A 134 -0.81 -3.53 11.24
C ILE A 134 0.61 -2.96 11.39
N VAL A 135 1.59 -3.86 11.36
CA VAL A 135 3.01 -3.53 11.30
C VAL A 135 3.53 -3.86 9.89
N CYS A 136 4.08 -2.86 9.23
CA CYS A 136 4.57 -2.94 7.86
C CYS A 136 6.08 -3.25 7.80
N GLY A 137 6.46 -4.17 6.92
CA GLY A 137 7.81 -4.36 6.45
C GLY A 137 8.26 -3.26 5.49
N ALA A 138 9.51 -3.33 5.03
CA ALA A 138 10.11 -2.27 4.22
C ALA A 138 9.40 -2.08 2.87
N LYS A 139 8.97 -3.16 2.19
CA LYS A 139 8.27 -3.04 0.91
C LYS A 139 6.87 -2.47 1.10
N ALA A 140 6.16 -2.95 2.14
CA ALA A 140 4.85 -2.41 2.51
C ALA A 140 4.95 -0.91 2.81
N GLN A 141 5.93 -0.49 3.62
CA GLN A 141 6.11 0.92 3.97
C GLN A 141 6.37 1.80 2.74
N ALA A 142 7.23 1.34 1.82
CA ALA A 142 7.50 2.06 0.57
C ALA A 142 6.22 2.23 -0.29
N LEU A 143 5.31 1.26 -0.27
CA LEU A 143 4.01 1.40 -0.93
C LEU A 143 3.07 2.35 -0.22
N LEU A 144 3.01 2.33 1.12
CA LEU A 144 2.23 3.29 1.89
C LEU A 144 2.68 4.72 1.56
N ASP A 145 3.99 4.98 1.53
CA ASP A 145 4.55 6.30 1.21
C ASP A 145 4.21 6.74 -0.22
N ARG A 146 4.37 5.84 -1.20
CA ARG A 146 4.07 6.09 -2.61
C ARG A 146 2.59 6.39 -2.84
N HIS A 147 1.70 5.67 -2.16
CA HIS A 147 0.25 5.83 -2.27
C HIS A 147 -0.32 6.87 -1.30
N ARG A 148 0.54 7.58 -0.55
CA ARG A 148 0.13 8.57 0.45
C ARG A 148 -0.87 7.99 1.44
N ILE A 149 -0.59 6.80 1.94
CA ILE A 149 -1.34 6.14 3.02
C ILE A 149 -0.57 6.39 4.32
N ARG A 150 -1.22 7.07 5.27
CA ARG A 150 -0.65 7.38 6.59
C ARG A 150 -0.57 6.14 7.46
N THR A 151 -1.64 5.37 7.50
CA THR A 151 -1.73 4.15 8.31
C THR A 151 -2.80 3.23 7.76
N ILE A 152 -2.73 1.95 8.13
CA ILE A 152 -3.78 0.96 7.90
C ILE A 152 -4.43 0.68 9.25
N VAL A 153 -5.76 0.78 9.32
CA VAL A 153 -6.54 0.34 10.48
C VAL A 153 -7.17 -1.01 10.16
N VAL A 154 -7.28 -1.88 11.15
CA VAL A 154 -7.74 -3.26 10.98
C VAL A 154 -8.78 -3.62 12.03
N SER A 155 -9.75 -4.43 11.63
CA SER A 155 -10.67 -5.13 12.52
C SER A 155 -10.67 -6.62 12.18
N LEU A 156 -10.66 -7.46 13.21
CA LEU A 156 -10.57 -8.90 13.10
C LEU A 156 -11.78 -9.54 13.79
N THR A 157 -12.31 -10.61 13.19
CA THR A 157 -13.33 -11.44 13.83
C THR A 157 -13.08 -12.91 13.50
N HIS A 158 -13.59 -13.81 14.33
CA HIS A 158 -13.62 -15.23 14.02
C HIS A 158 -14.84 -15.87 14.67
N ASP A 159 -15.30 -16.95 14.05
CA ASP A 159 -16.32 -17.85 14.58
C ASP A 159 -15.73 -19.26 14.74
N ARG A 160 -16.59 -20.28 14.73
CA ARG A 160 -16.16 -21.68 14.87
C ARG A 160 -15.38 -22.21 13.65
N SER A 161 -15.67 -21.70 12.46
CA SER A 161 -15.21 -22.25 11.19
C SER A 161 -14.33 -21.29 10.39
N SER A 162 -14.49 -19.99 10.59
CA SER A 162 -13.87 -18.97 9.76
C SER A 162 -13.31 -17.82 10.59
N ALA A 163 -12.31 -17.15 10.05
CA ALA A 163 -11.78 -15.90 10.57
C ALA A 163 -11.69 -14.87 9.44
N SER A 164 -12.09 -13.65 9.73
CA SER A 164 -12.17 -12.58 8.73
C SER A 164 -11.49 -11.33 9.25
N ALA A 165 -10.98 -10.53 8.31
CA ALA A 165 -10.38 -9.25 8.59
C ALA A 165 -10.85 -8.20 7.59
N VAL A 166 -11.09 -7.00 8.09
CA VAL A 166 -11.32 -5.80 7.28
C VAL A 166 -10.22 -4.80 7.58
N VAL A 167 -9.65 -4.21 6.54
CA VAL A 167 -8.65 -3.16 6.64
C VAL A 167 -9.10 -1.91 5.88
N LEU A 168 -8.77 -0.75 6.43
CA LEU A 168 -8.99 0.55 5.77
C LEU A 168 -7.67 1.32 5.71
N ALA A 169 -7.36 1.84 4.53
CA ALA A 169 -6.22 2.71 4.32
C ALA A 169 -6.59 4.15 4.66
N ILE A 170 -5.95 4.72 5.67
CA ILE A 170 -6.15 6.10 6.08
C ILE A 170 -5.20 6.98 5.26
N PRO A 171 -5.69 7.93 4.45
CA PRO A 171 -4.83 8.78 3.63
C PRO A 171 -3.95 9.70 4.48
N ALA A 172 -2.79 10.05 3.92
CA ALA A 172 -1.87 11.05 4.41
C ALA A 172 -2.14 12.38 3.71
N HIS A 173 -2.44 13.41 4.48
CA HIS A 173 -2.59 14.77 3.98
C HIS A 173 -1.35 15.59 4.26
N ALA A 174 -0.92 16.38 3.27
CA ALA A 174 0.13 17.35 3.44
C ALA A 174 -0.39 18.53 4.29
N GLU A 175 0.26 18.78 5.43
CA GLU A 175 0.03 20.00 6.19
C GLU A 175 0.66 21.19 5.45
N VAL A 176 -0.16 22.18 5.12
CA VAL A 176 0.28 23.33 4.34
C VAL A 176 0.26 24.58 5.24
N PRO A 177 1.43 25.15 5.60
CA PRO A 177 1.48 26.41 6.33
C PRO A 177 0.97 27.56 5.46
N LEU A 178 0.46 28.63 6.08
CA LEU A 178 -0.08 29.79 5.37
C LEU A 178 0.93 30.39 4.37
N ALA A 179 2.21 30.50 4.78
CA ALA A 179 3.28 30.97 3.92
C ALA A 179 3.42 30.11 2.64
N GLY A 180 3.25 28.79 2.74
CA GLY A 180 3.30 27.90 1.57
C GLY A 180 2.17 28.16 0.58
N LYS A 181 0.94 28.39 1.07
CA LYS A 181 -0.21 28.76 0.23
C LYS A 181 0.03 30.08 -0.49
N VAL A 182 0.52 31.09 0.21
CA VAL A 182 0.79 32.41 -0.36
C VAL A 182 1.93 32.36 -1.38
N LEU A 183 3.06 31.75 -1.01
CA LEU A 183 4.25 31.70 -1.88
C LEU A 183 4.03 30.86 -3.13
N TYR A 184 3.21 29.80 -3.06
CA TYR A 184 2.83 29.03 -4.24
C TYR A 184 2.19 29.89 -5.34
N HIS A 185 1.44 30.93 -4.97
CA HIS A 185 0.81 31.86 -5.92
C HIS A 185 1.69 33.06 -6.26
N VAL A 186 2.40 33.62 -5.27
CA VAL A 186 3.15 34.88 -5.42
C VAL A 186 4.56 34.66 -5.99
N LEU A 187 5.14 33.49 -5.77
CA LEU A 187 6.53 33.17 -6.11
C LEU A 187 6.62 31.86 -6.93
N PRO A 188 6.26 31.85 -8.22
CA PRO A 188 6.15 30.63 -9.03
C PRO A 188 7.51 30.07 -9.50
N LEU A 189 8.55 30.17 -8.67
CA LEU A 189 9.87 29.63 -8.97
C LEU A 189 9.78 28.14 -9.26
N ARG A 190 10.06 27.73 -10.50
CA ARG A 190 10.04 26.33 -10.96
C ARG A 190 8.73 25.57 -10.69
N ARG A 191 7.59 26.28 -10.53
CA ARG A 191 6.30 25.65 -10.22
C ARG A 191 5.93 24.55 -11.21
N THR A 192 6.12 24.78 -12.51
CA THR A 192 5.86 23.80 -13.56
C THR A 192 6.65 22.51 -13.35
N VAL A 193 7.97 22.62 -13.14
CA VAL A 193 8.85 21.46 -12.89
C VAL A 193 8.43 20.71 -11.63
N ILE A 194 8.09 21.42 -10.55
CA ILE A 194 7.63 20.81 -9.30
C ILE A 194 6.34 20.02 -9.55
N MET A 195 5.35 20.64 -10.21
CA MET A 195 4.07 20.01 -10.49
C MET A 195 4.21 18.81 -11.42
N ASP A 196 5.04 18.89 -12.45
CA ASP A 196 5.25 17.79 -13.40
C ASP A 196 5.96 16.61 -12.72
N ASN A 197 6.94 16.88 -11.87
CA ASN A 197 7.58 15.85 -11.06
C ASN A 197 6.58 15.18 -10.10
N LEU A 198 5.77 15.97 -9.40
CA LEU A 198 4.76 15.42 -8.48
C LEU A 198 3.70 14.61 -9.21
N ARG A 199 3.22 15.07 -10.37
CA ARG A 199 2.29 14.31 -11.22
C ARG A 199 2.91 13.02 -11.75
N ARG A 200 4.18 13.04 -12.15
CA ARG A 200 4.89 11.83 -12.60
C ARG A 200 4.98 10.78 -11.49
N VAL A 201 5.25 11.19 -10.26
CA VAL A 201 5.43 10.27 -9.12
C VAL A 201 4.09 9.82 -8.55
N PHE A 202 3.17 10.76 -8.32
CA PHE A 202 1.95 10.54 -7.55
C PHE A 202 0.66 10.52 -8.39
N GLY A 203 0.69 10.92 -9.65
CA GLY A 203 -0.52 11.14 -10.47
C GLY A 203 -1.40 9.91 -10.69
N ALA A 204 -0.83 8.70 -10.59
CA ALA A 204 -1.60 7.46 -10.69
C ALA A 204 -2.23 7.03 -9.35
N ALA A 205 -1.78 7.59 -8.22
CA ALA A 205 -2.12 7.10 -6.89
C ALA A 205 -2.83 8.14 -6.01
N VAL A 206 -2.67 9.43 -6.31
CA VAL A 206 -3.03 10.54 -5.43
C VAL A 206 -3.89 11.55 -6.19
N PRO A 207 -4.99 12.04 -5.59
CA PRO A 207 -5.83 13.07 -6.21
C PRO A 207 -5.07 14.37 -6.53
N ALA A 208 -5.48 15.06 -7.60
CA ALA A 208 -4.82 16.30 -8.04
C ALA A 208 -4.79 17.41 -6.97
N ILE A 209 -5.83 17.51 -6.13
CA ILE A 209 -5.88 18.44 -5.00
C ILE A 209 -4.76 18.18 -4.00
N GLU A 210 -4.48 16.91 -3.70
CA GLU A 210 -3.43 16.55 -2.76
C GLU A 210 -2.03 16.74 -3.38
N ILE A 211 -1.89 16.55 -4.69
CA ILE A 211 -0.68 16.94 -5.43
C ILE A 211 -0.41 18.45 -5.33
N GLU A 212 -1.44 19.28 -5.44
CA GLU A 212 -1.29 20.72 -5.24
C GLU A 212 -0.90 21.06 -3.80
N ARG A 213 -1.51 20.40 -2.80
CA ARG A 213 -1.12 20.57 -1.39
C ARG A 213 0.34 20.19 -1.15
N LEU A 214 0.82 19.11 -1.77
CA LEU A 214 2.24 18.73 -1.72
C LEU A 214 3.15 19.83 -2.28
N ALA A 215 2.76 20.45 -3.40
CA ALA A 215 3.51 21.58 -3.96
C ALA A 215 3.49 22.78 -3.00
N GLN A 216 2.34 23.15 -2.44
CA GLN A 216 2.24 24.25 -1.48
C GLN A 216 3.05 23.98 -0.20
N ALA A 217 3.04 22.74 0.31
CA ALA A 217 3.85 22.31 1.44
C ALA A 217 5.35 22.44 1.13
N HIS A 218 5.78 22.08 -0.09
CA HIS A 218 7.15 22.28 -0.55
C HIS A 218 7.57 23.76 -0.51
N TYR A 219 6.74 24.70 -1.00
CA TYR A 219 7.02 26.14 -0.88
C TYR A 219 7.08 26.60 0.57
N GLY A 220 6.19 26.09 1.42
CA GLY A 220 6.22 26.36 2.87
C GLY A 220 7.52 25.92 3.52
N HIS A 221 8.02 24.73 3.15
CA HIS A 221 9.28 24.21 3.64
C HIS A 221 10.48 25.05 3.14
N LEU A 222 10.52 25.40 1.85
CA LEU A 222 11.55 26.28 1.30
C LEU A 222 11.60 27.63 2.02
N TRP A 223 10.45 28.22 2.33
CA TRP A 223 10.38 29.47 3.09
C TRP A 223 10.94 29.34 4.51
N ARG A 224 10.55 28.26 5.20
CA ARG A 224 11.06 27.97 6.54
C ARG A 224 12.59 27.83 6.51
N LEU A 225 13.14 27.05 5.58
CA LEU A 225 14.58 26.87 5.42
C LEU A 225 15.29 28.19 5.09
N PHE A 226 14.72 29.00 4.20
CA PHE A 226 15.26 30.32 3.87
C PHE A 226 15.32 31.23 5.09
N GLY A 227 14.25 31.27 5.89
CA GLY A 227 14.20 32.01 7.16
C GLY A 227 15.22 31.50 8.18
N GLU A 228 15.35 30.18 8.33
CA GLU A 228 16.36 29.55 9.19
C GLU A 228 17.78 29.93 8.76
N PHE A 229 18.08 29.89 7.46
CA PHE A 229 19.40 30.26 6.90
C PHE A 229 19.72 31.74 7.11
N LEU A 230 18.75 32.64 6.86
CA LEU A 230 18.91 34.06 7.16
C LEU A 230 19.20 34.27 8.64
N ARG A 231 18.40 33.69 9.53
CA ARG A 231 18.57 33.81 10.98
C ARG A 231 19.93 33.29 11.44
N PHE A 232 20.42 32.20 10.85
CA PHE A 232 21.72 31.59 11.15
C PHE A 232 22.89 32.55 10.91
N ARG A 233 22.80 33.39 9.86
CA ARG A 233 23.82 34.40 9.54
C ARG A 233 24.03 35.42 10.66
N TRP A 234 22.94 35.80 11.35
CA TRP A 234 22.98 36.81 12.41
C TRP A 234 23.07 36.22 13.84
N MET A 235 23.16 34.90 13.99
CA MET A 235 23.32 34.27 15.32
C MET A 235 24.76 34.27 15.81
N SER A 236 24.96 34.52 17.12
CA SER A 236 26.24 34.32 17.80
C SER A 236 26.69 32.85 17.75
N ALA A 237 28.00 32.60 17.83
CA ALA A 237 28.56 31.24 17.78
C ALA A 237 27.98 30.30 18.86
N ALA A 238 27.80 30.80 20.09
CA ALA A 238 27.20 30.03 21.20
C ALA A 238 25.75 29.59 20.91
N ARG A 239 24.93 30.48 20.31
CA ARG A 239 23.55 30.13 19.91
C ARG A 239 23.50 29.15 18.74
N ARG A 240 24.44 29.23 17.79
CA ARG A 240 24.52 28.27 16.68
C ARG A 240 24.86 26.86 17.16
N ALA A 241 25.81 26.74 18.09
CA ALA A 241 26.21 25.46 18.67
C ALA A 241 25.07 24.78 19.46
N ALA A 242 24.20 25.56 20.12
CA ALA A 242 23.03 25.02 20.83
C ALA A 242 21.86 24.63 19.90
N TRP A 243 21.89 25.02 18.64
CA TRP A 243 20.81 24.83 17.66
C TRP A 243 21.10 23.77 16.60
N VAL A 244 22.37 23.44 16.38
CA VAL A 244 22.79 22.50 15.35
C VAL A 244 23.24 21.20 16.02
N GLN A 245 22.51 20.13 15.79
CA GLN A 245 22.96 18.78 16.10
C GLN A 245 23.50 18.14 14.83
N VAL A 246 24.80 17.83 14.81
CA VAL A 246 25.41 17.07 13.73
C VAL A 246 25.31 15.59 14.08
N GLN A 247 24.63 14.81 13.24
CA GLN A 247 24.50 13.36 13.40
C GLN A 247 25.32 12.66 12.29
N GLY A 248 25.93 11.51 12.59
CA GLY A 248 26.68 10.72 11.60
C GLY A 248 28.09 11.24 11.31
N VAL A 249 28.71 11.95 12.27
CA VAL A 249 30.12 12.37 12.13
C VAL A 249 31.03 11.14 12.14
N GLU A 250 30.65 10.11 12.91
CA GLU A 250 31.35 8.82 12.96
C GLU A 250 31.38 8.08 11.61
N THR A 251 30.47 8.36 10.68
CA THR A 251 30.47 7.77 9.32
C THR A 251 31.34 8.51 8.30
N LEU A 252 31.85 9.70 8.63
CA LEU A 252 32.66 10.53 7.73
C LEU A 252 34.17 10.43 7.99
N VAL A 253 34.56 9.85 9.13
CA VAL A 253 35.97 9.63 9.50
C VAL A 253 36.29 8.14 9.32
N CYS A 254 36.46 7.72 8.08
CA CYS A 254 37.13 6.47 7.69
C CYS A 254 38.24 6.82 6.70
#